data_AF-A0A0Q5N3P7-F1
#
_entry.id   AF-A0A0Q5N3P7-F1
#
_cell.length_a   1.000
_cell.length_b   1.000
_cell.length_c   1.000
_cell.angle_alpha   90.00
_cell.angle_beta   90.00
_cell.angle_gamma   90.00
#
_symmetry.space_group_name_H-M   'P 1'
#
loop_
_entity.id
_entity.type
_entity.pdbx_description
1 polymer ?
#
loop_
_entity_poly.entity_id
_entity_poly.type
_entity_poly.pdbx_seq_one_letter_code
_entity_poly.pdbx_strand_id
1 'polypeptide(L)'
;MDHEQELKAILFQNEVLKSVFEKAAELNLPNWYLGAGAIAQTVWNYKNGFDLDHGIKDYDLAYFDIDITVEKQNKFLRKAKKLFGGIPVDIVNEARVHLWYKEQFGKDITPYTSTESAIDT
;
A
#
# COMPACT_ATOMS: atom_id res chain seq x y z
N MET A 1 19.29 3.89 19.71
CA MET A 1 18.45 4.61 18.73
C MET A 1 17.09 3.97 18.76
N ASP A 2 16.04 4.77 18.75
CA ASP A 2 14.68 4.28 18.59
C ASP A 2 14.53 3.67 17.20
N HIS A 3 14.27 2.36 17.11
CA HIS A 3 14.17 1.65 15.83
C HIS A 3 13.07 2.23 14.94
N GLU A 4 12.03 2.83 15.52
CA GLU A 4 10.99 3.52 14.77
C GLU A 4 11.54 4.77 14.06
N GLN A 5 12.36 5.56 14.74
CA GLN A 5 12.97 6.76 14.17
C GLN A 5 13.97 6.41 13.08
N GLU A 6 14.77 5.36 13.28
CA GLU A 6 15.69 4.86 12.26
C GLU A 6 14.92 4.40 11.02
N LEU A 7 13.85 3.62 11.20
CA LEU A 7 13.00 3.17 10.10
C LEU A 7 12.42 4.36 9.32
N LYS A 8 11.81 5.33 10.00
CA LYS A 8 11.28 6.54 9.33
C LYS A 8 12.38 7.28 8.58
N ALA A 9 13.54 7.48 9.20
CA ALA A 9 14.65 8.17 8.56
C ALA A 9 15.14 7.46 7.29
N ILE A 10 15.14 6.13 7.25
CA ILE A 10 15.49 5.36 6.05
C ILE A 10 14.40 5.48 4.99
N LEU A 11 13.13 5.27 5.35
CA LEU A 11 12.01 5.29 4.40
C LEU A 11 11.84 6.65 3.72
N PHE A 12 12.00 7.75 4.47
CA PHE A 12 11.86 9.10 3.92
C PHE A 12 13.05 9.56 3.06
N GLN A 13 14.13 8.78 2.95
CA GLN A 13 15.18 9.00 1.95
C GLN A 13 14.79 8.42 0.57
N ASN A 14 13.84 7.49 0.50
CA ASN A 14 13.29 7.01 -0.76
C ASN A 14 12.27 8.04 -1.28
N GLU A 15 12.70 8.90 -2.21
CA GLU A 15 11.87 9.99 -2.73
C GLU A 15 10.59 9.51 -3.42
N VAL A 16 10.61 8.33 -4.05
CA VAL A 16 9.41 7.76 -4.69
C VAL A 16 8.42 7.32 -3.61
N LEU A 17 8.88 6.58 -2.59
CA LEU A 17 8.06 6.15 -1.45
C LEU A 17 7.45 7.35 -0.72
N LYS A 18 8.28 8.35 -0.40
CA LYS A 18 7.85 9.60 0.23
C LYS A 18 6.80 10.31 -0.62
N SER A 19 7.02 10.44 -1.93
CA SER A 19 6.05 11.07 -2.84
C SER A 19 4.72 10.30 -2.85
N VAL A 20 4.75 8.97 -2.88
CA VAL A 20 3.53 8.14 -2.80
C VAL A 20 2.82 8.37 -1.48
N PHE A 21 3.53 8.35 -0.35
CA PHE A 21 2.96 8.56 0.98
C PHE A 21 2.26 9.93 1.10
N GLU A 22 2.93 11.00 0.68
CA GLU A 22 2.39 12.35 0.73
C GLU A 22 1.16 12.51 -0.17
N LYS A 23 1.21 11.98 -1.40
CA LYS A 23 0.06 12.03 -2.34
C LYS A 23 -1.10 11.15 -1.86
N ALA A 24 -0.83 9.98 -1.28
CA ALA A 24 -1.88 9.08 -0.79
C ALA A 24 -2.80 9.77 0.23
N ALA A 25 -2.26 10.67 1.04
CA ALA A 25 -3.04 11.48 1.97
C ALA A 25 -4.15 12.29 1.28
N GLU A 26 -3.93 12.76 0.05
CA GLU A 26 -4.96 13.51 -0.68
C GLU A 26 -6.13 12.62 -1.11
N LEU A 27 -5.98 11.29 -1.18
CA LEU A 27 -7.06 10.39 -1.58
C LEU A 27 -8.21 10.38 -0.57
N ASN A 28 -7.95 10.74 0.68
CA ASN A 28 -8.90 10.64 1.81
C ASN A 28 -9.47 9.22 1.94
N LEU A 29 -8.61 8.20 1.78
CA LEU A 29 -8.98 6.82 2.09
C LEU A 29 -9.20 6.67 3.60
N PRO A 30 -10.17 5.86 4.05
CA PRO A 30 -10.33 5.54 5.46
C PRO A 30 -9.24 4.56 5.91
N ASN A 31 -8.58 4.86 7.04
CA ASN A 31 -7.65 3.94 7.73
C ASN A 31 -6.66 3.21 6.81
N TRP A 32 -5.90 3.97 6.03
CA TRP A 32 -5.00 3.42 5.02
C TRP A 32 -3.56 3.27 5.52
N TYR A 33 -2.86 2.30 4.94
CA TYR A 33 -1.46 1.99 5.21
C TYR A 33 -0.70 1.91 3.88
N LEU A 34 0.48 2.53 3.83
CA LEU A 34 1.48 2.26 2.80
C LEU A 34 2.42 1.19 3.36
N GLY A 35 2.50 0.04 2.71
CA GLY A 35 3.05 -1.16 3.35
C GLY A 35 3.81 -2.12 2.43
N ALA A 36 3.90 -3.35 2.93
CA ALA A 36 4.42 -4.52 2.23
C ALA A 36 5.84 -4.36 1.63
N GLY A 37 6.05 -4.81 0.39
CA GLY A 37 7.36 -5.05 -0.19
C GLY A 37 8.20 -3.79 -0.30
N ALA A 38 7.59 -2.65 -0.65
CA ALA A 38 8.29 -1.38 -0.80
C ALA A 38 8.97 -0.91 0.51
N ILE A 39 8.35 -1.18 1.67
CA ILE A 39 8.91 -0.82 2.98
C ILE A 39 10.15 -1.66 3.27
N ALA A 40 10.03 -2.99 3.19
CA ALA A 40 11.13 -3.91 3.48
C ALA A 40 12.28 -3.75 2.48
N GLN A 41 11.97 -3.64 1.19
CA GLN A 41 12.96 -3.50 0.12
C GLN A 41 13.74 -2.18 0.24
N THR A 42 13.09 -1.06 0.60
CA THR A 42 13.78 0.21 0.85
C THR A 42 14.81 0.06 1.97
N VAL A 43 14.46 -0.62 3.07
CA VAL A 43 15.38 -0.85 4.18
C VAL A 43 16.53 -1.78 3.76
N TRP A 44 16.24 -2.85 3.02
CA TRP A 44 17.28 -3.74 2.51
C TRP A 44 18.23 -3.04 1.55
N ASN A 45 17.72 -2.22 0.63
CA ASN A 45 18.51 -1.43 -0.29
C ASN A 45 19.45 -0.48 0.47
N TYR A 46 18.91 0.25 1.45
CA TYR A 46 19.70 1.12 2.33
C TYR A 46 20.83 0.37 3.03
N LYS A 47 20.54 -0.79 3.63
CA LYS A 47 21.53 -1.57 4.40
C LYS A 47 22.60 -2.21 3.51
N ASN A 48 22.32 -2.43 2.23
CA ASN A 48 23.25 -3.05 1.27
C ASN A 48 23.90 -2.04 0.31
N GLY A 49 23.58 -0.75 0.41
CA GLY A 49 24.16 0.30 -0.43
C GLY A 49 23.64 0.33 -1.88
N PHE A 50 22.44 -0.19 -2.13
CA PHE A 50 21.76 -0.04 -3.41
C PHE A 50 20.95 1.26 -3.44
N ASP A 51 20.55 1.68 -4.65
CA ASP A 51 19.55 2.75 -4.82
C ASP A 51 18.26 2.37 -4.05
N LEU A 52 17.65 3.33 -3.36
CA LEU A 52 16.58 3.04 -2.39
C LEU A 52 15.32 2.46 -3.03
N ASP A 53 15.06 2.80 -4.29
CA ASP A 53 13.95 2.29 -5.10
C ASP A 53 14.31 1.05 -5.93
N HIS A 54 15.55 0.55 -5.83
CA HIS A 54 16.00 -0.60 -6.59
C HIS A 54 15.14 -1.85 -6.34
N GLY A 55 14.63 -2.45 -7.42
CA GLY A 55 13.87 -3.70 -7.37
C GLY A 55 12.46 -3.58 -6.76
N ILE A 56 12.01 -2.37 -6.41
CA ILE A 56 10.61 -2.14 -6.00
C ILE A 56 9.72 -2.20 -7.25
N LYS A 57 8.75 -3.11 -7.24
CA LYS A 57 7.82 -3.31 -8.37
C LYS A 57 6.64 -2.35 -8.31
N ASP A 58 6.16 -2.11 -7.11
CA ASP A 58 4.94 -1.40 -6.79
C ASP A 58 4.96 -0.88 -5.34
N TYR A 59 4.00 -0.01 -5.03
CA TYR A 59 3.76 0.54 -3.71
C TYR A 59 2.33 0.20 -3.27
N ASP A 60 2.21 -0.62 -2.23
CA ASP A 60 0.92 -1.12 -1.75
C ASP A 60 0.24 -0.13 -0.80
N LEU A 61 -0.96 0.34 -1.19
CA LEU A 61 -1.88 1.10 -0.37
C LEU A 61 -3.09 0.25 0.01
N ALA A 62 -3.03 -0.34 1.20
CA ALA A 62 -4.13 -1.09 1.80
C ALA A 62 -5.05 -0.13 2.57
N TYR A 63 -6.35 -0.31 2.45
CA TYR A 63 -7.35 0.43 3.22
C TYR A 63 -8.61 -0.38 3.41
N PHE A 64 -9.46 -0.02 4.37
CA PHE A 64 -10.71 -0.74 4.63
C PHE A 64 -11.92 0.19 4.55
N ASP A 65 -12.85 -0.15 3.66
CA ASP A 65 -14.14 0.52 3.55
C ASP A 65 -15.24 -0.52 3.35
N ILE A 66 -16.20 -0.54 4.29
CA ILE A 66 -17.33 -1.46 4.26
C ILE A 66 -18.24 -1.27 3.03
N ASP A 67 -18.21 -0.07 2.43
CA ASP A 67 -18.87 0.19 1.16
C ASP A 67 -18.01 -0.36 0.02
N ILE A 68 -18.29 -1.61 -0.32
CA ILE A 68 -17.61 -2.36 -1.38
C ILE A 68 -18.20 -2.09 -2.77
N THR A 69 -18.96 -1.01 -2.98
CA THR A 69 -19.54 -0.72 -4.30
C THR A 69 -18.46 -0.46 -5.36
N VAL A 70 -18.73 -0.89 -6.59
CA VAL A 70 -17.82 -0.70 -7.72
C VAL A 70 -17.67 0.79 -8.04
N GLU A 71 -18.72 1.58 -7.83
CA GLU A 71 -18.76 3.03 -8.02
C GLU A 71 -17.75 3.74 -7.11
N LYS A 72 -17.72 3.37 -5.83
CA LYS A 72 -16.79 3.93 -4.84
C LYS A 72 -15.35 3.52 -5.12
N GLN A 73 -15.13 2.23 -5.41
CA GLN A 73 -13.81 1.74 -5.84
C GLN A 73 -13.29 2.51 -7.05
N ASN A 74 -14.11 2.64 -8.09
CA ASN A 74 -13.74 3.35 -9.32
C ASN A 74 -13.47 4.84 -9.08
N LYS A 75 -14.15 5.47 -8.11
CA LYS A 75 -13.87 6.87 -7.73
C LYS A 75 -12.46 7.01 -7.17
N PHE A 76 -12.04 6.12 -6.28
CA PHE A 76 -10.68 6.13 -5.72
C PHE A 76 -9.63 5.84 -6.80
N LEU A 77 -9.82 4.78 -7.60
CA LEU A 77 -8.88 4.41 -8.67
C LEU A 77 -8.69 5.52 -9.71
N ARG A 78 -9.76 6.23 -10.09
CA ARG A 78 -9.65 7.38 -11.01
C ARG A 78 -8.86 8.54 -10.41
N LYS A 79 -9.03 8.82 -9.11
CA LYS A 79 -8.29 9.88 -8.43
C LYS A 79 -6.82 9.50 -8.29
N ALA A 80 -6.55 8.29 -7.84
CA ALA A 80 -5.21 7.72 -7.72
C ALA A 80 -4.43 7.74 -9.03
N LYS A 81 -5.04 7.31 -10.14
CA LYS A 81 -4.41 7.33 -11.46
C LYS A 81 -3.89 8.72 -11.86
N LYS A 82 -4.63 9.78 -11.52
CA LYS A 82 -4.21 11.17 -11.77
C LYS A 82 -3.09 11.59 -10.81
N LEU A 83 -3.20 11.21 -9.55
CA LEU A 83 -2.32 11.63 -8.48
C LEU A 83 -0.90 11.05 -8.61
N PHE A 84 -0.81 9.76 -8.87
CA PHE A 84 0.47 9.04 -8.88
C PHE A 84 1.24 9.17 -10.19
N GLY A 85 0.62 9.70 -11.26
CA GLY A 85 1.35 10.15 -12.45
C GLY A 85 2.18 9.07 -13.15
N GLY A 86 1.81 7.80 -13.00
CA GLY A 86 2.52 6.65 -13.59
C GLY A 86 3.36 5.84 -12.60
N ILE A 87 3.49 6.27 -11.34
CA ILE A 87 4.08 5.42 -10.29
C ILE A 87 3.15 4.20 -10.09
N PRO A 88 3.69 2.97 -10.08
CA PRO A 88 2.91 1.75 -9.86
C PRO A 88 2.47 1.68 -8.39
N VAL A 89 1.24 2.10 -8.12
CA VAL A 89 0.64 2.03 -6.78
C VAL A 89 -0.54 1.07 -6.85
N ASP A 90 -0.48 -0.03 -6.10
CA ASP A 90 -1.61 -0.94 -5.95
C ASP A 90 -2.50 -0.47 -4.80
N ILE A 91 -3.79 -0.35 -5.04
CA ILE A 91 -4.74 0.28 -4.10
C ILE A 91 -5.88 -0.69 -3.85
N VAL A 92 -5.85 -1.30 -2.67
CA VAL A 92 -6.71 -2.43 -2.33
C VAL A 92 -7.63 -2.04 -1.18
N ASN A 93 -8.93 -2.16 -1.43
CA ASN A 93 -9.91 -2.18 -0.34
C ASN A 93 -9.95 -3.59 0.24
N GLU A 94 -9.43 -3.75 1.45
CA GLU A 94 -9.32 -5.04 2.13
C GLU A 94 -10.68 -5.71 2.34
N ALA A 95 -11.76 -4.92 2.45
CA ALA A 95 -13.13 -5.45 2.52
C ALA A 95 -13.54 -6.24 1.26
N ARG A 96 -12.86 -6.03 0.11
CA ARG A 96 -13.18 -6.68 -1.17
C ARG A 96 -12.33 -7.92 -1.45
N VAL A 97 -11.28 -8.20 -0.69
CA VAL A 97 -10.28 -9.23 -1.04
C VAL A 97 -10.90 -10.61 -1.17
N HIS A 98 -11.78 -10.98 -0.23
CA HIS A 98 -12.49 -12.26 -0.23
C HIS A 98 -13.33 -12.51 -1.51
N LEU A 99 -13.67 -11.47 -2.28
CA LEU A 99 -14.44 -11.59 -3.52
C LEU A 99 -13.62 -12.15 -4.68
N TRP A 100 -12.30 -11.95 -4.68
CA TRP A 100 -11.42 -12.32 -5.80
C TRP A 100 -10.28 -13.24 -5.39
N TYR A 101 -9.97 -13.37 -4.10
CA TYR A 101 -8.83 -14.15 -3.60
C TYR A 101 -8.89 -15.63 -4.02
N LYS A 102 -10.09 -16.24 -3.97
CA LYS A 102 -10.29 -17.63 -4.39
C LYS A 102 -9.96 -17.85 -5.85
N GLU A 103 -10.38 -16.93 -6.72
CA GLU A 103 -10.12 -17.04 -8.16
C GLU A 103 -8.63 -16.91 -8.46
N GLN A 104 -7.92 -16.04 -7.74
CA GLN A 104 -6.49 -15.81 -7.93
C GLN A 104 -5.60 -16.91 -7.32
N PHE A 105 -5.95 -17.43 -6.15
CA PHE A 105 -5.06 -18.29 -5.36
C PHE A 105 -5.65 -19.67 -5.01
N GLY A 106 -6.89 -19.96 -5.42
CA GLY A 106 -7.53 -21.27 -5.21
C GLY A 106 -7.99 -21.54 -3.78
N LYS A 107 -7.98 -20.54 -2.89
CA LYS A 107 -8.34 -20.66 -1.48
C LYS A 107 -9.39 -19.64 -1.09
N ASP A 108 -10.42 -20.06 -0.35
CA ASP A 108 -11.36 -19.14 0.28
C ASP A 108 -10.73 -18.49 1.52
N ILE A 109 -11.01 -17.20 1.73
CA ILE A 109 -10.65 -16.48 2.95
C ILE A 109 -11.91 -15.89 3.58
N THR A 110 -11.91 -15.75 4.90
CA THR A 110 -12.95 -15.01 5.61
C THR A 110 -12.81 -13.52 5.28
N PRO A 111 -13.91 -12.79 5.05
CA PRO A 111 -13.85 -11.35 4.86
C PRO A 111 -13.15 -10.65 6.04
N TYR A 112 -12.20 -9.78 5.73
CA TYR A 112 -11.53 -8.96 6.74
C TYR A 112 -12.50 -7.96 7.37
N THR A 113 -12.18 -7.52 8.58
CA THR A 113 -13.02 -6.60 9.37
C THR A 113 -12.40 -5.22 9.55
N SER A 114 -11.11 -5.08 9.25
CA SER A 114 -10.35 -3.83 9.26
C SER A 114 -9.08 -3.97 8.40
N THR A 115 -8.38 -2.86 8.15
CA THR A 115 -7.09 -2.88 7.46
C THR A 115 -6.05 -3.69 8.25
N GLU A 116 -6.03 -3.55 9.58
CA GLU A 116 -5.13 -4.28 10.47
C GLU A 116 -5.41 -5.77 10.46
N SER A 117 -6.68 -6.19 10.46
CA SER A 117 -7.03 -7.62 10.36
C SER A 117 -6.56 -8.26 9.06
N ALA A 118 -6.40 -7.47 8.00
CA ALA A 118 -5.85 -7.92 6.73
C ALA A 118 -4.30 -7.94 6.75
N ILE A 119 -3.67 -6.99 7.45
CA ILE A 119 -2.20 -6.93 7.61
C ILE A 119 -1.69 -8.07 8.51
N ASP A 120 -2.47 -8.50 9.51
CA ASP A 120 -2.09 -9.54 10.48
C ASP A 120 -2.18 -10.99 9.96
N THR A 121 -2.45 -11.20 8.66
CA THR A 121 -2.60 -12.55 8.05
C THR A 121 -1.32 -13.10 7.43
#